data_AF-A0A1S2LGD4-F1
#
_entry.id   AF-A0A1S2LGD4-F1
#
_cell.length_a   1.000
_cell.length_b   1.000
_cell.length_c   1.000
_cell.angle_alpha   90.00
_cell.angle_beta   90.00
_cell.angle_gamma   90.00
#
_symmetry.space_group_name_H-M   'P 1'
#
loop_
_entity.id
_entity.type
_entity.pdbx_description
1 polymer ?
#
loop_
_entity_poly.entity_id
_entity_poly.type
_entity_poly.pdbx_seq_one_letter_code
_entity_poly.pdbx_strand_id
1 'polypeptide(L)'
;MFINIDTFDDDLVEVIRLKSEQFEGNSSYVVELYLSRYLTLLRQYRNDLFNIFKNNELMAIVDALNATLFSATNLDELPKSIISGVEYDGLNLKWKVDSETFVRKLKDLSVAHCHALLDFSDYFWADVRKNFFYEGDRIEKIKGELLNSR
;
A
#
# COMPACT_ATOMS: atom_id res chain seq x y z
N MET A 1 -1.73 16.09 -19.69
CA MET A 1 -1.46 16.54 -18.31
C MET A 1 0.04 16.68 -18.21
N PHE A 2 0.55 17.91 -17.99
CA PHE A 2 1.98 18.13 -17.80
C PHE A 2 2.29 17.96 -16.30
N ILE A 3 3.21 17.06 -15.95
CA ILE A 3 3.69 16.89 -14.58
C ILE A 3 4.74 17.98 -14.35
N ASN A 4 4.53 18.85 -13.36
CA ASN A 4 5.55 19.80 -12.96
C ASN A 4 6.61 19.06 -12.12
N ILE A 5 7.80 18.89 -12.68
CA ILE A 5 8.89 18.11 -12.08
C ILE A 5 9.58 18.91 -10.96
N ASP A 6 9.44 20.24 -10.96
CA ASP A 6 10.08 21.14 -9.98
C ASP A 6 9.55 20.98 -8.54
N THR A 7 8.51 20.17 -8.34
CA THR A 7 7.98 19.83 -7.01
C THR A 7 8.56 18.55 -6.44
N PHE A 8 9.42 17.85 -7.19
CA PHE A 8 10.09 16.64 -6.73
C PHE A 8 11.37 16.96 -5.97
N ASP A 9 11.82 15.99 -5.19
CA ASP A 9 13.14 15.98 -4.57
C ASP A 9 14.23 16.14 -5.66
N ASP A 10 15.22 17.01 -5.40
CA ASP A 10 16.30 17.32 -6.33
C ASP A 10 17.00 16.06 -6.86
N ASP A 11 17.16 15.03 -6.01
CA ASP A 11 17.77 13.76 -6.40
C ASP A 11 16.91 13.01 -7.44
N LEU A 12 15.58 13.05 -7.29
CA LEU A 12 14.66 12.41 -8.23
C LEU A 12 14.64 13.17 -9.57
N VAL A 13 14.67 14.51 -9.53
CA VAL A 13 14.76 15.35 -10.72
C VAL A 13 16.02 15.01 -11.52
N GLU A 14 17.16 14.89 -10.84
CA GLU A 14 18.43 14.57 -11.48
C GLU A 14 18.43 13.16 -12.10
N VAL A 15 17.86 12.16 -11.42
CA VAL A 15 17.70 10.82 -11.99
C VAL A 15 16.84 10.84 -13.26
N ILE A 16 15.72 11.57 -13.24
CA ILE A 16 14.84 11.71 -14.41
C ILE A 16 15.58 12.40 -15.55
N ARG A 17 16.33 13.47 -15.25
CA ARG A 17 17.12 14.24 -16.24
C ARG A 17 18.19 13.38 -16.91
N LEU A 18 19.02 12.68 -16.11
CA LEU A 18 20.07 11.80 -16.64
C LEU A 18 19.50 10.67 -17.49
N LYS A 19 18.32 10.15 -17.13
CA LYS A 19 17.66 9.10 -17.92
C LYS A 19 17.00 9.63 -19.16
N SER A 20 16.45 10.84 -19.14
CA SER A 20 15.79 11.43 -20.32
C SER A 20 16.79 11.74 -21.43
N GLU A 21 18.06 12.05 -21.11
CA GLU A 21 19.14 12.15 -22.11
C GLU A 21 19.29 10.88 -22.96
N GLN A 22 18.98 9.70 -22.42
CA GLN A 22 19.00 8.42 -23.15
C GLN A 22 17.78 8.24 -24.07
N PHE A 23 16.74 9.07 -23.91
CA PHE A 23 15.47 9.03 -24.64
C PHE A 23 15.17 10.39 -25.28
N GLU A 24 16.18 11.02 -25.88
CA GLU A 24 16.04 12.28 -26.64
C GLU A 24 15.46 13.46 -25.81
N GLY A 25 15.71 13.47 -24.51
CA GLY A 25 15.21 14.49 -23.58
C GLY A 25 13.73 14.30 -23.17
N ASN A 26 13.11 13.16 -23.47
CA ASN A 26 11.71 12.91 -23.15
C ASN A 26 11.51 12.48 -21.68
N SER A 27 11.49 13.46 -20.77
CA SER A 27 11.27 13.21 -19.33
C SER A 27 9.89 12.60 -19.03
N SER A 28 8.85 12.95 -19.79
CA SER A 28 7.51 12.38 -19.63
C SER A 28 7.51 10.86 -19.82
N TYR A 29 8.19 10.38 -20.87
CA TYR A 29 8.34 8.95 -21.14
C TYR A 29 9.10 8.24 -20.01
N VAL A 30 10.18 8.85 -19.51
CA VAL A 30 10.96 8.29 -18.39
C VAL A 30 10.12 8.17 -17.12
N VAL A 31 9.34 9.20 -16.79
CA VAL A 31 8.42 9.17 -15.64
C VAL A 31 7.38 8.07 -15.82
N GLU A 32 6.73 7.99 -16.98
CA GLU A 32 5.75 6.93 -17.28
C GLU A 32 6.36 5.53 -17.16
N LEU A 33 7.58 5.34 -17.67
CA LEU A 33 8.31 4.08 -17.58
C LEU A 33 8.59 3.67 -16.13
N TYR A 34 9.10 4.58 -15.30
CA TYR A 34 9.41 4.30 -13.90
C TYR A 34 8.15 4.06 -13.08
N LEU A 35 7.10 4.87 -13.26
CA LEU A 35 5.80 4.66 -12.61
C LEU A 35 5.21 3.30 -13.00
N SER A 36 5.24 2.95 -14.28
CA SER A 36 4.71 1.66 -14.76
C SER A 36 5.45 0.48 -14.15
N ARG A 37 6.79 0.55 -14.05
CA ARG A 37 7.61 -0.47 -13.38
C ARG A 37 7.29 -0.57 -11.90
N TYR A 38 7.23 0.57 -11.20
CA TYR A 38 6.92 0.62 -9.78
C TYR A 38 5.52 0.03 -9.49
N LEU A 39 4.49 0.47 -10.21
CA LEU A 39 3.13 -0.04 -10.06
C LEU A 39 3.01 -1.53 -10.40
N THR A 40 3.79 -2.00 -11.38
CA THR A 40 3.85 -3.44 -11.70
C THR A 40 4.46 -4.23 -10.56
N LEU A 41 5.54 -3.74 -9.97
CA LEU A 41 6.20 -4.36 -8.82
C LEU A 41 5.27 -4.37 -7.59
N LEU A 42 4.57 -3.27 -7.32
CA LEU A 42 3.59 -3.21 -6.23
C LEU A 42 2.45 -4.21 -6.41
N ARG A 43 1.95 -4.38 -7.64
CA ARG A 43 0.91 -5.39 -7.92
C ARG A 43 1.39 -6.81 -7.62
N GLN A 44 2.64 -7.13 -7.95
CA GLN A 44 3.23 -8.43 -7.63
C GLN A 44 3.31 -8.64 -6.12
N TYR A 45 3.91 -7.71 -5.39
CA TYR A 45 4.01 -7.81 -3.93
C TYR A 45 2.65 -7.80 -3.24
N ARG A 46 1.65 -7.09 -3.78
CA ARG A 46 0.29 -7.12 -3.25
C ARG A 46 -0.33 -8.51 -3.36
N ASN A 47 -0.09 -9.22 -4.46
CA ASN A 47 -0.52 -10.61 -4.59
C ASN A 47 0.20 -11.51 -3.57
N ASP A 48 1.48 -11.27 -3.33
CA ASP A 48 2.25 -12.00 -2.32
C ASP A 48 1.70 -11.79 -0.90
N LEU A 49 1.14 -10.63 -0.59
CA LEU A 49 0.50 -10.37 0.71
C LEU A 49 -0.63 -11.37 1.01
N PHE A 50 -1.39 -11.83 0.00
CA PHE A 50 -2.43 -12.84 0.18
C PHE A 50 -1.88 -14.25 0.43
N ASN A 51 -0.61 -14.50 0.09
CA ASN A 51 0.10 -15.73 0.43
C ASN A 51 0.71 -15.66 1.84
N ILE A 52 1.07 -14.46 2.31
CA ILE A 52 1.67 -14.22 3.63
C ILE A 52 0.60 -14.13 4.71
N PHE A 53 -0.47 -13.37 4.45
CA PHE A 53 -1.51 -13.03 5.40
C PHE A 53 -2.84 -13.70 5.06
N LYS A 54 -3.55 -14.12 6.11
CA LYS A 54 -4.94 -14.52 6.03
C LYS A 54 -5.82 -13.28 5.86
N ASN A 55 -7.02 -13.47 5.33
CA ASN A 55 -7.98 -12.39 5.11
C ASN A 55 -8.25 -11.55 6.37
N ASN A 56 -8.39 -12.20 7.53
CA ASN A 56 -8.64 -11.51 8.78
C ASN A 56 -7.42 -10.71 9.29
N GLU A 57 -6.21 -11.22 9.04
CA GLU A 57 -4.96 -10.50 9.30
C GLU A 57 -4.87 -9.25 8.42
N LEU A 58 -5.20 -9.36 7.12
CA LEU A 58 -5.25 -8.22 6.21
C LEU A 58 -6.28 -7.17 6.66
N MET A 59 -7.45 -7.58 7.16
CA MET A 59 -8.43 -6.63 7.70
C MET A 59 -7.96 -5.95 8.99
N ALA A 60 -7.24 -6.67 9.86
CA ALA A 60 -6.63 -6.05 11.04
C ALA A 60 -5.57 -5.01 10.66
N ILE A 61 -4.78 -5.28 9.61
CA ILE A 61 -3.80 -4.32 9.08
C ILE A 61 -4.50 -3.06 8.54
N VAL A 62 -5.50 -3.25 7.68
CA VAL A 62 -6.24 -2.14 7.07
C VAL A 62 -6.90 -1.25 8.12
N ASP A 63 -7.48 -1.85 9.16
CA ASP A 63 -8.03 -1.12 10.31
C ASP A 63 -6.95 -0.38 11.08
N ALA A 64 -5.81 -1.02 11.37
CA ALA A 64 -4.69 -0.39 12.08
C ALA A 64 -4.08 0.80 11.31
N LEU A 65 -4.17 0.78 9.97
CA LEU A 65 -3.69 1.84 9.10
C LEU A 65 -4.76 2.88 8.75
N ASN A 66 -5.98 2.76 9.28
CA ASN A 66 -7.03 3.74 9.03
C ASN A 66 -6.60 5.11 9.55
N ALA A 67 -6.73 6.13 8.69
CA ALA A 67 -6.30 7.50 8.96
C ALA A 67 -4.81 7.68 9.34
N THR A 68 -3.97 6.71 9.01
CA THR A 68 -2.52 6.83 9.18
C THR A 68 -1.85 7.29 7.89
N LEU A 69 -0.86 8.17 8.01
CA LEU A 69 -0.08 8.68 6.88
C LEU A 69 1.37 8.23 7.02
N PHE A 70 1.88 7.57 5.98
CA PHE A 70 3.28 7.20 5.85
C PHE A 70 3.90 7.93 4.68
N SER A 71 5.14 8.38 4.86
CA SER A 71 5.99 8.85 3.78
C SER A 71 6.95 7.73 3.36
N ALA A 72 7.63 7.91 2.23
CA ALA A 72 8.68 6.98 1.82
C ALA A 72 9.83 6.90 2.86
N THR A 73 10.02 7.93 3.68
CA THR A 73 11.14 8.04 4.62
C THR A 73 10.91 7.37 5.97
N ASN A 74 9.67 6.96 6.30
CA ASN A 74 9.34 6.33 7.58
C ASN A 74 8.62 4.98 7.41
N LEU A 75 8.70 4.40 6.22
CA LEU A 75 7.98 3.17 5.89
C LEU A 75 8.53 1.94 6.62
N ASP A 76 9.79 1.98 7.05
CA ASP A 76 10.41 0.97 7.91
C ASP A 76 9.74 0.87 9.29
N GLU A 77 9.05 1.93 9.73
CA GLU A 77 8.26 1.95 10.96
C GLU A 77 6.85 1.37 10.79
N LEU A 78 6.42 1.08 9.55
CA LEU A 78 5.07 0.56 9.25
C LEU A 78 4.73 -0.72 10.04
N PRO A 79 5.60 -1.76 10.10
CA PRO A 79 5.30 -2.95 10.90
C PRO A 79 5.09 -2.63 12.39
N LYS A 80 5.88 -1.71 12.96
CA LYS A 80 5.75 -1.34 14.37
C LYS A 80 4.44 -0.59 14.63
N SER A 81 4.05 0.30 13.73
CA SER A 81 2.77 1.01 13.81
C SER A 81 1.57 0.06 13.75
N ILE A 82 1.61 -0.94 12.86
CA ILE A 82 0.55 -1.94 12.75
C ILE A 82 0.45 -2.76 14.04
N ILE A 83 1.59 -3.23 14.56
CA ILE A 83 1.63 -4.00 15.81
C ILE A 83 1.02 -3.18 16.94
N SER A 84 1.43 -1.92 17.08
CA SER A 84 0.92 -1.01 18.10
C SER A 84 -0.59 -0.78 17.95
N GLY A 85 -1.09 -0.55 16.72
CA GLY A 85 -2.53 -0.37 16.48
C GLY A 85 -3.33 -1.62 16.81
N VAL A 86 -2.82 -2.80 16.44
CA VAL A 86 -3.49 -4.07 16.73
C VAL A 86 -3.58 -4.36 18.22
N GLU A 87 -2.53 -4.06 18.98
CA GLU A 87 -2.50 -4.24 20.43
C GLU A 87 -3.36 -3.19 21.15
N TYR A 88 -3.23 -1.92 20.78
CA TYR A 88 -3.90 -0.80 21.45
C TYR A 88 -5.42 -0.80 21.21
N ASP A 89 -5.85 -1.03 19.97
CA ASP A 89 -7.27 -1.02 19.59
C ASP A 89 -7.96 -2.39 19.75
N GLY A 90 -7.23 -3.40 20.25
CA GLY A 90 -7.75 -4.76 20.43
C GLY A 90 -8.17 -5.44 19.11
N LEU A 91 -7.51 -5.08 18.00
CA LEU A 91 -7.86 -5.59 16.66
C LEU A 91 -7.59 -7.09 16.54
N ASN A 92 -6.68 -7.62 17.34
CA ASN A 92 -6.44 -9.06 17.44
C ASN A 92 -7.70 -9.81 17.88
N LEU A 93 -8.46 -9.26 18.83
CA LEU A 93 -9.72 -9.83 19.27
C LEU A 93 -10.82 -9.61 18.22
N LYS A 94 -10.95 -8.39 17.69
CA LYS A 94 -11.94 -8.02 16.67
C LYS A 94 -11.87 -8.94 15.45
N TRP A 95 -10.65 -9.16 14.94
CA TRP A 95 -10.41 -9.92 13.72
C TRP A 95 -9.93 -11.35 13.97
N LYS A 96 -9.86 -11.80 15.23
CA LYS A 96 -9.42 -13.16 15.62
C LYS A 96 -8.03 -13.49 15.04
N VAL A 97 -7.09 -12.56 15.18
CA VAL A 97 -5.71 -12.71 14.73
C VAL A 97 -4.87 -13.36 15.82
N ASP A 98 -4.06 -14.34 15.45
CA ASP A 98 -3.01 -14.89 16.31
C ASP A 98 -1.86 -13.86 16.37
N SER A 99 -1.80 -13.11 17.46
CA SER A 99 -0.85 -12.03 17.66
C SER A 99 0.61 -12.45 17.48
N GLU A 100 1.01 -13.62 17.97
CA GLU A 100 2.42 -14.05 17.91
C GLU A 100 2.84 -14.37 16.47
N THR A 101 2.02 -15.17 15.78
CA THR A 101 2.27 -15.52 14.37
C THR A 101 2.21 -14.28 13.48
N PHE A 102 1.26 -13.38 13.76
CA PHE A 102 1.07 -12.14 13.01
C PHE A 102 2.25 -11.17 13.15
N VAL A 103 2.75 -10.95 14.38
CA VAL A 103 3.93 -10.12 14.65
C VAL A 103 5.16 -10.66 13.93
N ARG A 104 5.36 -11.98 13.92
CA ARG A 104 6.49 -12.59 13.18
C ARG A 104 6.41 -12.29 11.69
N LYS A 105 5.25 -12.51 11.06
CA LYS A 105 5.04 -12.19 9.64
C LYS A 105 5.33 -10.72 9.32
N LEU A 106 4.89 -9.79 10.17
CA LEU A 106 5.12 -8.36 9.98
C LEU A 106 6.61 -7.99 10.05
N LYS A 107 7.36 -8.62 10.97
CA LYS A 107 8.81 -8.41 11.11
C LYS A 107 9.61 -8.98 9.93
N ASP A 108 9.08 -10.00 9.28
CA ASP A 108 9.71 -10.66 8.13
C ASP A 108 9.40 -9.94 6.79
N LEU A 109 8.59 -8.87 6.81
CA LEU A 109 8.29 -8.10 5.60
C LEU A 109 9.50 -7.32 5.11
N SER A 110 9.72 -7.36 3.78
CA SER A 110 10.64 -6.44 3.14
C SER A 110 10.02 -5.05 2.98
N VAL A 111 10.85 -4.04 2.70
CA VAL A 111 10.40 -2.67 2.40
C VAL A 111 9.41 -2.65 1.23
N ALA A 112 9.61 -3.49 0.21
CA ALA A 112 8.70 -3.58 -0.93
C ALA A 112 7.31 -4.14 -0.53
N HIS A 113 7.27 -5.11 0.38
CA HIS A 113 6.00 -5.58 0.95
C HIS A 113 5.32 -4.49 1.78
N CYS A 114 6.09 -3.68 2.52
CA CYS A 114 5.54 -2.55 3.28
C CYS A 114 4.89 -1.52 2.35
N HIS A 115 5.53 -1.20 1.21
CA HIS A 115 4.91 -0.33 0.20
C HIS A 115 3.62 -0.93 -0.35
N ALA A 116 3.62 -2.22 -0.69
CA ALA A 116 2.45 -2.90 -1.21
C ALA A 116 1.30 -2.97 -0.18
N LEU A 117 1.63 -3.06 1.11
CA LEU A 117 0.67 -3.14 2.21
C LEU A 117 -0.01 -1.79 2.47
N LEU A 118 0.78 -0.71 2.44
CA LEU A 118 0.28 0.66 2.53
C LEU A 118 -0.64 0.96 1.34
N ASP A 119 -0.16 0.69 0.13
CA ASP A 119 -0.90 0.87 -1.11
C ASP A 119 -2.21 0.04 -1.12
N PHE A 120 -2.17 -1.22 -0.68
CA PHE A 120 -3.38 -2.04 -0.50
C PHE A 120 -4.40 -1.39 0.46
N SER A 121 -3.92 -0.84 1.57
CA SER A 121 -4.77 -0.22 2.59
C SER A 121 -5.40 1.08 2.08
N ASP A 122 -4.63 1.90 1.35
CA ASP A 122 -5.12 3.10 0.68
C ASP A 122 -6.19 2.77 -0.37
N TYR A 123 -5.95 1.73 -1.19
CA TYR A 123 -6.94 1.25 -2.16
C TYR A 123 -8.22 0.78 -1.49
N PHE A 124 -8.11 0.00 -0.40
CA PHE A 124 -9.28 -0.47 0.34
C PHE A 124 -10.13 0.71 0.83
N TRP A 125 -9.51 1.67 1.52
CA TRP A 125 -10.25 2.83 2.05
C TRP A 125 -10.75 3.77 0.96
N ALA A 126 -10.03 3.91 -0.16
CA ALA A 126 -10.50 4.69 -1.30
C ALA A 126 -11.74 4.06 -1.94
N ASP A 127 -11.77 2.74 -2.10
CA ASP A 127 -12.92 2.03 -2.64
C ASP A 127 -14.10 2.05 -1.67
N VAL A 128 -13.86 1.82 -0.37
CA VAL A 128 -14.88 1.95 0.67
C VAL A 128 -15.48 3.36 0.65
N ARG A 129 -14.66 4.43 0.63
CA ARG A 129 -15.16 5.81 0.54
C ARG A 129 -16.00 6.02 -0.71
N LYS A 130 -15.49 5.63 -1.88
CA LYS A 130 -16.23 5.73 -3.14
C LYS A 130 -17.59 5.06 -3.01
N ASN A 131 -17.63 3.84 -2.50
CA ASN A 131 -18.88 3.11 -2.36
C ASN A 131 -19.80 3.71 -1.28
N PHE A 132 -19.27 4.25 -0.17
CA PHE A 132 -20.05 4.98 0.83
C PHE A 132 -20.72 6.25 0.28
N PHE A 133 -20.00 7.02 -0.55
CA PHE A 133 -20.52 8.28 -1.10
C PHE A 133 -21.47 8.08 -2.29
N TYR A 134 -21.38 6.93 -2.99
CA TYR A 134 -22.17 6.68 -4.19
C TYR A 134 -23.28 5.63 -4.01
N GLU A 135 -23.20 4.70 -3.04
CA GLU A 135 -24.25 3.71 -2.76
C GLU A 135 -24.24 3.31 -1.27
N GLY A 136 -25.19 3.83 -0.50
CA GLY A 136 -25.25 3.76 0.97
C GLY A 136 -25.29 2.39 1.67
N ASP A 137 -25.01 1.26 1.01
CA ASP A 137 -25.09 -0.09 1.63
C ASP A 137 -24.16 -1.17 0.99
N ARG A 138 -22.96 -0.82 0.50
CA ARG A 138 -22.08 -1.77 -0.23
C ARG A 138 -20.86 -2.36 0.48
N ILE A 139 -20.63 -2.07 1.76
CA ILE A 139 -19.41 -2.52 2.47
C ILE A 139 -19.27 -4.06 2.46
N GLU A 140 -20.38 -4.80 2.63
CA GLU A 140 -20.38 -6.26 2.64
C GLU A 140 -20.07 -6.86 1.26
N LYS A 141 -20.42 -6.17 0.17
CA LYS A 141 -20.17 -6.61 -1.21
C LYS A 141 -18.70 -6.47 -1.61
N ILE A 142 -18.05 -5.39 -1.18
CA ILE A 142 -16.62 -5.12 -1.43
C ILE A 142 -15.75 -6.15 -0.70
N LYS A 143 -16.10 -6.48 0.55
CA LYS A 143 -15.48 -7.59 1.28
C LYS A 143 -15.62 -8.90 0.48
N GLY A 144 -16.77 -9.14 -0.15
CA GLY A 144 -16.96 -10.31 -1.01
C GLY A 144 -16.11 -10.29 -2.28
N GLU A 145 -16.03 -9.16 -2.99
CA GLU A 145 -15.34 -9.07 -4.28
C GLU A 145 -13.81 -9.10 -4.15
N LEU A 146 -13.23 -8.42 -3.15
CA LEU A 146 -11.78 -8.46 -2.88
C LEU A 146 -11.31 -9.82 -2.35
N LEU A 147 -12.21 -10.61 -1.74
CA LEU A 147 -11.89 -11.95 -1.24
C LEU A 147 -12.14 -13.06 -2.27
N ASN A 148 -12.95 -12.79 -3.30
CA ASN A 148 -13.31 -13.74 -4.35
C ASN A 148 -12.57 -13.54 -5.69
N SER A 149 -11.73 -12.51 -5.81
CA SER A 149 -10.77 -12.38 -6.92
C SER A 149 -9.60 -13.35 -6.72
N ARG A 150 -9.89 -14.65 -6.85
CA ARG A 150 -8.92 -15.73 -7.04
C ARG A 150 -8.89 -16.12 -8.52
#